data_AF-A0A087FWR1-F1
#
_entry.id   AF-A0A087FWR1-F1
#
_cell.length_a   1.000
_cell.length_b   1.000
_cell.length_c   1.000
_cell.angle_alpha   90.00
_cell.angle_beta   90.00
_cell.angle_gamma   90.00
#
_symmetry.space_group_name_H-M   'P 1'
#
loop_
_entity.id
_entity.type
_entity.pdbx_description
1 polymer ?
#
loop_
_entity_poly.entity_id
_entity_poly.type
_entity_poly.pdbx_seq_one_letter_code
_entity_poly.pdbx_strand_id
1 'polypeptide(L)'
;MKRAWKIGEKQNAQISETNMDYKNKLVLAPMVRVGTLSFRMLAAEYGEEIIDHKLVKCQRRINVASGTTEFVEKGTENVVFSTCEEERNRVVFQLGTSDAIRALKASEIV
;
A
#
# COMPACT_ATOMS: atom_id res chain seq x y z
N MET A 1 -15.82 5.63 -45.29
CA MET A 1 -15.58 6.62 -44.22
C MET A 1 -15.47 5.89 -42.89
N LYS A 2 -14.49 6.31 -42.09
CA LYS A 2 -14.01 5.76 -40.81
C LYS A 2 -15.10 5.68 -39.73
N ARG A 3 -15.10 4.60 -38.93
CA ARG A 3 -14.65 4.65 -37.52
C ARG A 3 -14.71 3.27 -36.85
N ALA A 4 -13.52 2.75 -36.60
CA ALA A 4 -13.23 1.64 -35.72
C ALA A 4 -13.50 2.05 -34.26
N TRP A 5 -14.27 1.23 -33.54
CA TRP A 5 -14.26 1.22 -32.07
C TRP A 5 -13.28 0.13 -31.65
N LYS A 6 -11.99 0.51 -31.52
CA LYS A 6 -11.01 -0.30 -30.78
C LYS A 6 -11.39 -0.18 -29.31
N ILE A 7 -12.02 -1.22 -28.79
CA ILE A 7 -12.18 -1.44 -27.35
C ILE A 7 -10.75 -1.52 -26.80
N GLY A 8 -10.38 -0.53 -25.98
CA GLY A 8 -9.06 -0.42 -25.40
C GLY A 8 -8.70 -1.71 -24.66
N GLU A 9 -7.49 -2.17 -24.93
CA GLU A 9 -6.85 -3.30 -24.26
C GLU A 9 -7.00 -3.13 -22.75
N LYS A 10 -7.71 -4.07 -22.12
CA LYS A 10 -7.62 -4.24 -20.68
C LYS A 10 -6.15 -4.56 -20.40
N GLN A 11 -5.43 -3.61 -19.79
CA GLN A 11 -4.11 -3.90 -19.25
C GLN A 11 -4.32 -5.04 -18.25
N ASN A 12 -3.83 -6.21 -18.65
CA ASN A 12 -3.88 -7.42 -17.86
C ASN A 12 -2.87 -7.20 -16.73
N ALA A 13 -3.32 -6.54 -15.66
CA ALA A 13 -2.56 -6.46 -14.42
C ALA A 13 -2.39 -7.92 -13.99
N GLN A 14 -1.20 -8.44 -14.22
CA GLN A 14 -0.79 -9.78 -13.81
C GLN A 14 -0.72 -9.72 -12.28
N ILE A 15 -1.87 -9.91 -11.63
CA ILE A 15 -1.98 -10.07 -10.18
C ILE A 15 -1.27 -11.39 -9.91
N SER A 16 0.03 -11.34 -9.58
CA SER A 16 0.70 -12.48 -8.97
C SER A 16 -0.11 -12.84 -7.73
N GLU A 17 -0.72 -14.02 -7.68
CA GLU A 17 -1.42 -14.51 -6.48
C GLU A 17 -0.39 -14.64 -5.34
N THR A 18 -0.21 -13.57 -4.57
CA THR A 18 0.46 -13.61 -3.28
C THR A 18 -0.52 -14.26 -2.31
N ASN A 19 -0.49 -15.59 -2.23
CA ASN A 19 -1.36 -16.34 -1.33
C ASN A 19 -0.91 -16.11 0.12
N MET A 20 -1.45 -15.07 0.76
CA MET A 20 -1.26 -14.78 2.18
C MET A 20 -2.13 -15.74 3.03
N ASP A 21 -1.50 -16.72 3.68
CA ASP A 21 -2.14 -17.62 4.64
C ASP A 21 -1.94 -17.14 6.07
N TYR A 22 -3.04 -16.98 6.80
CA TYR A 22 -3.06 -16.50 8.19
C TYR A 22 -3.04 -17.63 9.24
N LYS A 23 -3.04 -18.90 8.83
CA LYS A 23 -3.08 -20.04 9.79
C LYS A 23 -1.74 -20.21 10.52
N ASN A 24 -1.81 -20.33 11.86
CA ASN A 24 -0.66 -20.55 12.75
C ASN A 24 0.47 -19.53 12.56
N LYS A 25 0.11 -18.29 12.22
CA LYS A 25 1.06 -17.20 12.02
C LYS A 25 1.14 -16.28 13.23
N LEU A 26 2.34 -15.74 13.46
CA LEU A 26 2.57 -14.68 14.44
C LEU A 26 2.54 -13.34 13.71
N VAL A 27 1.39 -12.66 13.77
CA VAL A 27 1.15 -11.40 13.09
C VAL A 27 1.34 -10.24 14.06
N LEU A 28 2.11 -9.23 13.64
CA LEU A 28 2.21 -7.98 14.38
C LEU A 28 0.87 -7.23 14.31
N ALA A 29 0.32 -6.89 15.46
CA ALA A 29 -0.91 -6.10 15.53
C ALA A 29 -0.69 -4.70 14.92
N PRO A 30 -1.70 -4.16 14.22
CA PRO A 30 -1.64 -2.79 13.74
C PRO A 30 -1.59 -1.81 14.93
N MET A 31 -0.60 -0.92 14.91
CA MET A 31 -0.40 0.08 15.96
C MET A 31 -0.11 1.45 15.34
N VAL A 32 -0.98 2.41 15.64
CA VAL A 32 -0.84 3.80 15.18
C VAL A 32 0.52 4.38 15.61
N ARG A 33 1.30 4.87 14.63
CA ARG A 33 2.64 5.48 14.79
C ARG A 33 3.79 4.55 15.23
N VAL A 34 3.49 3.36 15.76
CA VAL A 34 4.52 2.39 16.18
C VAL A 34 4.93 1.50 15.01
N GLY A 35 4.01 1.25 14.08
CA GLY A 35 4.18 0.34 12.95
C GLY A 35 5.18 0.75 11.87
N THR A 36 6.07 1.74 12.05
CA THR A 36 6.99 2.23 10.99
C THR A 36 7.85 1.12 10.35
N LEU A 37 8.40 1.39 9.14
CA LEU A 37 9.15 0.41 8.35
C LEU A 37 10.27 -0.28 9.15
N SER A 38 11.02 0.46 9.96
CA SER A 38 12.09 -0.11 10.77
C SER A 38 11.58 -1.12 11.80
N PHE A 39 10.43 -0.85 12.42
CA PHE A 39 9.80 -1.77 13.37
C PHE A 39 9.21 -2.98 12.64
N ARG A 40 8.65 -2.76 11.44
CA ARG A 40 8.21 -3.81 10.52
C ARG A 40 9.33 -4.53 9.77
N MET A 41 10.58 -4.27 10.06
CA MET A 41 11.67 -5.10 9.56
C MET A 41 12.24 -6.01 10.65
N LEU A 42 11.85 -5.78 11.90
CA LEU A 42 12.28 -6.57 13.05
C LEU A 42 11.37 -7.75 13.40
N ALA A 43 10.05 -7.62 13.22
CA ALA A 43 9.08 -8.68 13.50
C ALA A 43 9.07 -9.82 12.44
N ALA A 44 8.09 -10.73 12.49
CA ALA A 44 8.03 -11.86 11.54
C ALA A 44 7.09 -11.57 10.36
N GLU A 45 5.87 -11.12 10.68
CA GLU A 45 4.80 -10.75 9.76
C GLU A 45 4.14 -9.45 10.25
N TYR A 46 3.71 -8.58 9.35
CA TYR A 46 3.65 -7.14 9.65
C TYR A 46 2.34 -6.48 9.26
N GLY A 47 1.76 -5.69 10.18
CA GLY A 47 0.61 -4.84 9.92
C GLY A 47 0.92 -3.37 10.25
N GLU A 48 0.45 -2.46 9.40
CA GLU A 48 0.37 -1.02 9.67
C GLU A 48 -1.07 -0.53 9.59
N GLU A 49 -1.42 0.41 10.44
CA GLU A 49 -2.70 1.13 10.37
C GLU A 49 -2.49 2.53 9.84
N ILE A 50 -3.13 2.84 8.72
CA ILE A 50 -3.12 4.18 8.15
C ILE A 50 -4.55 4.63 7.85
N ILE A 51 -4.82 5.89 8.21
CA ILE A 51 -6.11 6.53 7.97
C ILE A 51 -6.23 6.89 6.47
N ASP A 52 -7.32 6.47 5.85
CA ASP A 52 -7.65 6.67 4.43
C ASP A 52 -7.50 8.14 3.97
N HIS A 53 -7.94 9.08 4.82
CA HIS A 53 -7.97 10.51 4.54
C HIS A 53 -6.58 11.10 4.26
N LYS A 54 -5.53 10.54 4.88
CA LYS A 54 -4.15 10.95 4.60
C LYS A 54 -3.63 10.30 3.32
N LEU A 55 -4.01 9.05 3.07
CA LEU A 55 -3.50 8.26 1.94
C LEU A 55 -3.96 8.81 0.58
N VAL A 56 -5.22 9.23 0.46
CA VAL A 56 -5.78 9.76 -0.81
C VAL A 56 -5.04 11.02 -1.28
N LYS A 57 -4.41 11.76 -0.35
CA LYS A 57 -3.59 12.95 -0.66
C LYS A 57 -2.13 12.63 -0.90
N CYS A 58 -1.73 11.36 -0.77
CA CYS A 58 -0.35 10.95 -0.95
C CYS A 58 0.00 10.73 -2.42
N GLN A 59 1.30 10.77 -2.71
CA GLN A 59 1.89 10.33 -3.95
C GLN A 59 2.93 9.25 -3.66
N ARG A 60 2.95 8.21 -4.48
CA ARG A 60 3.98 7.17 -4.44
C ARG A 60 5.28 7.73 -5.02
N ARG A 61 6.37 7.68 -4.25
CA ARG A 61 7.72 8.09 -4.60
C ARG A 61 8.65 6.89 -4.37
N ILE A 62 9.48 6.59 -5.36
CA ILE A 62 10.50 5.53 -5.20
C ILE A 62 11.79 6.21 -4.75
N ASN A 63 12.28 5.82 -3.58
CA ASN A 63 13.54 6.29 -3.04
C ASN A 63 14.65 5.29 -3.39
N VAL A 64 15.41 5.61 -4.44
CA VAL A 64 16.48 4.74 -4.96
C VAL A 64 17.65 4.60 -3.98
N ALA A 65 17.89 5.60 -3.13
CA ALA A 65 19.00 5.58 -2.17
C ALA A 65 18.78 4.55 -1.05
N SER A 66 17.54 4.40 -0.59
CA SER A 66 17.15 3.45 0.46
C SER A 66 16.48 2.18 -0.08
N GLY A 67 16.16 2.11 -1.38
CA GLY A 67 15.43 0.98 -1.96
C GLY A 67 13.97 0.89 -1.52
N THR A 68 13.40 1.98 -1.00
CA THR A 68 12.04 2.01 -0.44
C THR A 68 11.05 2.70 -1.35
N THR A 69 9.80 2.26 -1.30
CA THR A 69 8.63 2.95 -1.85
C THR A 69 7.98 3.76 -0.74
N GLU A 70 7.95 5.07 -0.89
CA GLU A 70 7.41 6.03 0.07
C GLU A 70 6.12 6.65 -0.45
N PHE A 71 5.13 6.80 0.43
CA PHE A 71 3.88 7.51 0.16
C PHE A 71 3.94 8.83 0.91
N VAL A 72 4.04 9.91 0.15
CA VAL A 72 4.32 11.25 0.67
C VAL A 72 3.10 12.14 0.48
N GLU A 73 2.67 12.84 1.52
CA GLU A 73 1.54 13.77 1.44
C GLU A 73 1.88 14.98 0.54
N LYS A 74 0.99 15.30 -0.40
CA LYS A 74 1.15 16.46 -1.29
C LYS A 74 1.04 17.75 -0.48
N GLY A 75 2.10 18.56 -0.52
CA GLY A 75 2.15 19.91 0.06
C GLY A 75 2.96 20.02 1.35
N THR A 76 2.92 19.00 2.22
CA THR A 76 3.73 18.96 3.44
C THR A 76 5.04 18.17 3.28
N GLU A 77 5.14 17.37 2.20
CA GLU A 77 6.26 16.45 1.95
C GLU A 77 6.51 15.43 3.09
N ASN A 78 5.53 15.23 3.96
CA ASN A 78 5.62 14.26 5.04
C ASN A 78 5.43 12.84 4.50
N VAL A 79 6.33 11.93 4.87
CA VAL A 79 6.19 10.49 4.58
C VAL A 79 5.10 9.92 5.48
N VAL A 80 4.01 9.46 4.86
CA VAL A 80 2.87 8.84 5.55
C VAL A 80 3.05 7.34 5.68
N PHE A 81 3.66 6.71 4.69
CA PHE A 81 3.99 5.28 4.68
C PHE A 81 5.28 5.06 3.89
N SER A 82 6.08 4.09 4.30
CA SER A 82 7.25 3.65 3.55
C SER A 82 7.31 2.13 3.61
N THR A 83 7.58 1.50 2.48
CA THR A 83 7.67 0.04 2.33
C THR A 83 8.87 -0.36 1.47
N CYS A 84 9.33 -1.59 1.60
CA CYS A 84 10.42 -2.17 0.79
C CYS A 84 9.98 -3.47 0.12
N GLU A 85 10.78 -3.96 -0.82
CA GLU A 85 10.45 -5.19 -1.57
C GLU A 85 10.38 -6.42 -0.65
N GLU A 86 11.20 -6.45 0.38
CA GLU A 86 11.38 -7.58 1.31
C GLU A 86 10.14 -7.87 2.16
N GLU A 87 9.31 -6.85 2.44
CA GLU A 87 8.07 -7.00 3.20
C GLU A 87 6.83 -7.12 2.32
N ARG A 88 6.93 -6.94 0.99
CA ARG A 88 5.78 -6.90 0.06
C ARG A 88 4.81 -8.07 0.23
N ASN A 89 5.32 -9.27 0.51
CA ASN A 89 4.51 -10.48 0.66
C ASN A 89 3.97 -10.72 2.07
N ARG A 90 4.27 -9.84 3.03
CA ARG A 90 3.98 -10.00 4.46
C ARG A 90 3.33 -8.77 5.09
N VAL A 91 3.42 -7.61 4.44
CA VAL A 91 2.86 -6.36 4.93
C VAL A 91 1.36 -6.31 4.64
N VAL A 92 0.58 -6.06 5.68
CA VAL A 92 -0.86 -5.86 5.61
C VAL A 92 -1.16 -4.39 5.85
N PHE A 93 -1.86 -3.78 4.90
CA PHE A 93 -2.27 -2.38 4.97
C PHE A 93 -3.69 -2.27 5.54
N GLN A 94 -3.81 -1.78 6.78
CA GLN A 94 -5.12 -1.55 7.38
C GLN A 94 -5.63 -0.14 7.05
N LEU A 95 -6.81 -0.08 6.42
CA LEU A 95 -7.51 1.16 6.08
C LEU A 95 -8.64 1.43 7.08
N GLY A 96 -8.52 2.53 7.83
CA GLY A 96 -9.64 3.10 8.58
C GLY A 96 -10.43 4.06 7.69
N THR A 97 -11.68 3.73 7.33
CA THR A 97 -12.54 4.56 6.46
C THR A 97 -14.01 4.45 6.85
N SER A 98 -14.77 5.52 6.60
CA SER A 98 -16.24 5.56 6.73
C SER A 98 -16.97 5.60 5.37
N ASP A 99 -16.24 5.48 4.26
CA ASP A 99 -16.77 5.62 2.89
C ASP A 99 -16.13 4.60 1.94
N ALA A 100 -16.96 3.77 1.30
CA ALA A 100 -16.49 2.68 0.45
C ALA A 100 -15.74 3.17 -0.81
N ILE A 101 -16.09 4.33 -1.37
CA ILE A 101 -15.44 4.87 -2.57
C ILE A 101 -14.05 5.38 -2.21
N ARG A 102 -13.91 6.01 -1.04
CA ARG A 102 -12.59 6.42 -0.53
C ARG A 102 -11.72 5.20 -0.20
N ALA A 103 -12.29 4.16 0.39
CA ALA A 103 -11.60 2.90 0.65
C ALA A 103 -10.99 2.31 -0.62
N LEU A 104 -11.78 2.23 -1.69
CA LEU A 104 -11.33 1.71 -2.98
C LEU A 104 -10.19 2.55 -3.55
N LYS A 105 -10.36 3.88 -3.60
CA LYS A 105 -9.32 4.79 -4.08
C LYS A 105 -8.03 4.69 -3.26
N ALA A 106 -8.14 4.53 -1.96
CA ALA A 106 -6.99 4.33 -1.09
C ALA A 106 -6.29 3.00 -1.41
N SER A 107 -7.06 1.91 -1.59
CA SER A 107 -6.51 0.59 -1.93
C SER A 107 -5.87 0.50 -3.31
N GLU A 108 -6.29 1.32 -4.28
CA GLU A 108 -5.67 1.38 -5.62
C GLU A 108 -4.32 2.12 -5.62
N ILE A 109 -4.05 2.91 -4.56
CA ILE A 109 -2.79 3.68 -4.44
C ILE A 109 -1.67 2.81 -3.89
N VAL A 110 -1.97 1.94 -2.91
CA VAL A 110 -0.98 1.15 -2.15
C VAL A 110 -0.67 -0.22 -2.75
#